data_AF-A0A352CPW0-F1
#
_entry.id   AF-A0A352CPW0-F1
#
_cell.length_a   1.000
_cell.length_b   1.000
_cell.length_c   1.000
_cell.angle_alpha   90.00
_cell.angle_beta   90.00
_cell.angle_gamma   90.00
#
_symmetry.space_group_name_H-M   'P 1'
#
loop_
_entity.id
_entity.type
_entity.pdbx_description
1 polymer ?
#
loop_
_entity_poly.entity_id
_entity_poly.type
_entity_poly.pdbx_seq_one_letter_code
_entity_poly.pdbx_strand_id
1 'polypeptide(L)' 'MSLFSGLYVGASGLVTNQNALNTTAHNLSNIGTLGYTRQQVIQANKNYDT' A
#
# COMPACT_ATOMS: atom_id res chain seq x y z
N MET A 1 -8.61 -24.86 -1.64
CA MET A 1 -8.26 -23.45 -1.37
C MET A 1 -9.53 -22.70 -1.03
N SER A 2 -9.89 -22.81 0.25
CA SER A 2 -11.19 -22.49 0.86
C SER A 2 -11.37 -20.97 1.08
N LEU A 3 -12.61 -20.53 1.29
CA LEU A 3 -13.11 -19.18 1.61
C LEU A 3 -12.10 -18.19 2.25
N PHE A 4 -11.24 -18.66 3.15
CA PHE A 4 -10.15 -17.90 3.78
C PHE A 4 -9.15 -17.28 2.78
N SER A 5 -8.93 -17.89 1.62
CA SER A 5 -8.09 -17.32 0.56
C SER A 5 -8.68 -16.03 0.01
N GLY A 6 -10.00 -15.94 -0.17
CA GLY A 6 -10.66 -14.73 -0.67
C GLY A 6 -10.67 -13.60 0.35
N LEU A 7 -10.91 -13.93 1.63
CA LEU A 7 -10.82 -12.97 2.73
C LEU A 7 -9.41 -12.40 2.89
N TYR A 8 -8.38 -13.24 2.74
CA TYR A 8 -6.99 -12.81 2.78
C TYR A 8 -6.65 -11.84 1.64
N VAL A 9 -7.10 -12.14 0.41
CA VAL A 9 -6.92 -11.24 -0.73
C VAL A 9 -7.62 -9.90 -0.48
N GLY A 10 -8.89 -9.91 -0.03
CA GLY A 10 -9.63 -8.69 0.29
C GLY A 10 -8.94 -7.84 1.38
N ALA A 11 -8.53 -8.46 2.48
CA ALA A 11 -7.79 -7.79 3.55
C ALA A 11 -6.45 -7.23 3.06
N SER A 12 -5.70 -7.99 2.26
CA SER A 12 -4.42 -7.55 1.69
C SER A 12 -4.60 -6.34 0.75
N GLY A 13 -5.71 -6.30 0.00
CA GLY A 13 -6.08 -5.15 -0.84
C GLY A 13 -6.36 -3.90 -0.02
N LEU A 14 -7.11 -4.02 1.09
CA LEU A 14 -7.38 -2.88 1.97
C LEU A 14 -6.09 -2.30 2.57
N VAL A 15 -5.21 -3.16 3.09
CA VAL A 15 -3.92 -2.75 3.65
C VAL A 15 -3.03 -2.08 2.60
N THR A 16 -3.00 -2.62 1.38
CA THR A 16 -2.23 -2.04 0.26
C THR A 16 -2.70 -0.63 -0.07
N ASN A 17 -4.01 -0.41 -0.13
CA ASN A 17 -4.58 0.91 -0.37
C ASN A 17 -4.32 1.87 0.80
N GLN A 18 -4.39 1.40 2.05
CA GLN A 18 -4.06 2.23 3.22
C GLN A 18 -2.62 2.75 3.17
N ASN A 19 -1.67 1.89 2.76
CA ASN A 19 -0.27 2.31 2.61
C ASN A 19 -0.08 3.35 1.49
N ALA A 20 -0.84 3.21 0.39
CA ALA A 20 -0.85 4.20 -0.69
C ALA A 20 -1.40 5.57 -0.23
N LEU A 21 -2.48 5.56 0.56
CA LEU A 21 -3.03 6.77 1.15
C LEU A 21 -2.06 7.43 2.13
N ASN A 22 -1.42 6.64 3.00
CA ASN A 22 -0.43 7.15 3.95
C ASN A 22 0.76 7.81 3.24
N THR A 23 1.25 7.22 2.14
CA THR A 23 2.36 7.79 1.36
C THR A 23 1.93 9.10 0.67
N THR A 24 0.69 9.17 0.20
CA THR A 24 0.13 10.41 -0.37
C THR A 24 0.01 11.50 0.70
N ALA A 25 -0.51 11.16 1.88
CA ALA A 25 -0.62 12.10 3.01
C ALA A 25 0.76 12.59 3.46
N HIS A 26 1.74 11.70 3.59
CA HIS A 26 3.13 12.05 3.92
C HIS A 26 3.75 12.96 2.85
N ASN A 27 3.52 12.67 1.56
CA ASN A 27 4.00 13.55 0.50
C ASN A 27 3.36 14.94 0.57
N LEU A 28 2.07 15.02 0.89
CA LEU A 28 1.34 16.28 1.00
C LEU A 28 1.80 17.10 2.21
N SER A 29 2.05 16.47 3.36
CA SER A 29 2.57 17.15 4.55
C SER A 29 3.93 17.79 4.32
N ASN A 30 4.71 17.27 3.37
CA ASN A 30 6.07 17.72 3.08
C ASN A 30 6.19 18.63 1.85
N ILE A 31 5.08 19.10 1.27
CA ILE A 31 5.07 19.93 0.05
C ILE A 31 5.87 21.24 0.17
N GLY A 32 5.94 21.82 1.38
CA GLY A 32 6.69 23.05 1.65
C GLY A 32 8.13 22.84 2.11
N THR A 33 8.60 21.58 2.21
CA THR A 33 9.96 21.29 2.68
C THR A 33 10.94 21.39 1.51
N LEU A 34 11.83 22.38 1.57
CA LEU A 34 12.84 22.57 0.53
C LEU A 34 13.72 21.31 0.39
N GLY A 35 13.88 20.83 -0.84
CA GLY A 35 14.66 19.63 -1.15
C GLY A 35 13.95 18.30 -0.86
N TYR A 36 12.68 18.30 -0.47
CA TYR A 36 11.93 17.05 -0.30
C TYR A 36 11.63 16.38 -1.65
N THR A 37 12.00 15.10 -1.77
CA THR A 37 11.61 14.22 -2.87
C THR A 37 10.49 13.29 -2.42
N ARG A 38 9.40 13.24 -3.18
CA ARG A 38 8.24 12.39 -2.87
C ARG A 38 8.58 10.90 -2.87
N GLN A 39 7.93 10.15 -2.00
CA GLN A 39 7.96 8.69 -1.99
C GLN A 39 6.87 8.13 -2.92
N GLN A 40 7.13 6.98 -3.53
CA GLN A 40 6.20 6.28 -4.42
C GLN A 40 5.93 4.87 -3.90
N VAL A 41 4.66 4.49 -3.85
CA VAL A 41 4.27 3.11 -3.53
C VAL A 41 4.37 2.25 -4.77
N ILE A 42 5.02 1.10 -4.64
CA ILE A 42 5.10 0.06 -5.66
C ILE A 42 4.35 -1.16 -5.13
N GLN A 43 3.42 -1.69 -5.92
CA GLN A 43 2.65 -2.87 -5.57
C GLN A 43 3.22 -4.07 -6.34
N ALA A 44 3.32 -5.21 -5.67
CA ALA A 44 3.73 -6.46 -6.26
C ALA A 44 2.84 -7.59 -5.73
N ASN A 45 2.64 -8.60 -6.56
CA ASN A 45 1.87 -9.77 -6.17
C ASN A 45 2.69 -10.63 -5.20
N LYS A 46 2.03 -11.17 -4.17
CA LYS A 46 2.57 -12.27 -3.38
C LYS A 46 1.98 -13.57 -3.88
N ASN A 47 2.84 -14.51 -4.24
CA ASN A 47 2.44 -15.88 -4.51
C ASN A 47 2.05 -16.54 -3.18
N TYR A 48 0.89 -17.19 -3.17
CA TYR A 48 0.45 -17.98 -2.03
C TYR A 48 1.02 -19.38 -2.19
N ASP A 49 2.21 -19.61 -1.64
CA ASP A 49 2.79 -20.97 -1.54
C ASP A 49 2.13 -21.70 -0.36
N THR A 50 1.49 -22.84 -0.68
CA THR A 50 0.84 -23.74 0.28
C THR A 50 1.81 -24.76 0.84
#